data_AF-A0A1G1FRW3-F1
#
_entry.id   AF-A0A1G1FRW3-F1
#
_cell.length_a   1.000
_cell.length_b   1.000
_cell.length_c   1.000
_cell.angle_alpha   90.00
_cell.angle_beta   90.00
_cell.angle_gamma   90.00
#
_symmetry.space_group_name_H-M   'P 1'
#
loop_
_entity.id
_entity.type
_entity.pdbx_description
1 polymer ?
#
loop_
_entity_poly.entity_id
_entity_poly.type
_entity_poly.pdbx_seq_one_letter_code
_entity_poly.pdbx_strand_id
1 'polypeptide(L)'
;MTLLALSGCAGLRKSSPPPKPAARPQAKQADAKAQQHYYDLGLQQYSKENYGKAKEAFQQAVEFGPNTALGVKAQENLRKIQKILKTLEELDSK
;
A
#
# COMPACT_ATOMS: atom_id res chain seq x y z
N MET A 1 -17.58 53.43 40.06
CA MET A 1 -16.59 52.79 40.95
C MET A 1 -16.93 51.33 41.08
N THR A 2 -15.93 50.52 40.77
CA THR A 2 -15.80 49.07 40.93
C THR A 2 -16.29 48.56 42.28
N LEU A 3 -16.94 47.39 42.30
CA LEU A 3 -16.45 46.21 43.02
C LEU A 3 -17.25 44.95 42.66
N LEU A 4 -16.50 43.88 42.43
CA LEU A 4 -16.91 42.54 42.07
C LEU A 4 -17.56 41.79 43.24
N ALA A 5 -18.46 40.86 42.93
CA ALA A 5 -18.65 39.64 43.72
C ALA A 5 -18.84 38.44 42.79
N LEU A 6 -17.88 37.52 42.87
CA LEU A 6 -17.82 36.22 42.19
C LEU A 6 -18.85 35.25 42.77
N SER A 7 -19.50 34.46 41.92
CA SER A 7 -19.77 33.03 42.18
C SER A 7 -20.38 32.36 40.95
N GLY A 8 -19.74 31.28 40.49
CA GLY A 8 -20.27 30.48 39.39
C GLY A 8 -19.21 29.59 38.73
N CYS A 9 -18.67 28.64 39.48
CA CYS A 9 -17.83 27.57 38.96
C CYS A 9 -18.64 26.68 37.99
N ALA A 10 -18.30 26.65 36.70
CA ALA A 10 -18.60 25.52 35.81
C ALA A 10 -17.98 25.73 34.43
N GLY A 11 -16.66 25.63 34.35
CA GLY A 11 -15.96 25.44 33.09
C GLY A 11 -15.16 24.16 33.17
N LEU A 12 -15.82 23.02 32.93
CA LEU A 12 -15.14 21.75 32.68
C LEU A 12 -14.18 21.94 31.51
N ARG A 13 -12.92 22.27 31.81
CA ARG A 13 -11.80 21.99 30.92
C ARG A 13 -11.75 20.47 30.80
N LYS A 14 -12.44 19.93 29.79
CA LYS A 14 -12.03 18.65 29.21
C LYS A 14 -10.62 18.89 28.70
N SER A 15 -9.63 18.58 29.53
CA SER A 15 -8.27 18.33 29.11
C SER A 15 -8.34 17.17 28.12
N SER A 16 -8.45 17.50 26.83
CA SER A 16 -8.11 16.56 25.77
C SER A 16 -6.71 16.05 26.09
N PRO A 17 -6.50 14.74 26.25
CA PRO A 17 -5.13 14.23 26.40
C PRO A 17 -4.31 14.73 25.20
N PRO A 18 -3.03 15.07 25.37
CA PRO A 18 -2.17 15.41 24.25
C PRO A 18 -2.28 14.30 23.20
N PRO A 19 -2.29 14.62 21.89
CA PRO A 19 -2.28 13.61 20.86
C PRO A 19 -1.10 12.70 21.17
N LYS A 20 -1.38 11.41 21.45
CA LYS A 20 -0.33 10.40 21.54
C LYS A 20 0.49 10.58 20.26
N PRO A 21 1.84 10.66 20.32
CA PRO A 21 2.64 10.72 19.10
C PRO A 21 2.13 9.59 18.21
N ALA A 22 1.61 9.95 17.04
CA ALA A 22 1.04 9.01 16.10
C ALA A 22 2.07 7.89 16.00
N ALA A 23 1.70 6.69 16.49
CA ALA A 23 2.52 5.52 16.37
C ALA A 23 2.79 5.41 14.88
N ARG A 24 4.01 5.81 14.49
CA ARG A 24 4.49 5.69 13.12
C ARG A 24 4.15 4.25 12.75
N PRO A 25 3.24 3.99 11.80
CA PRO A 25 2.83 2.62 11.52
C PRO A 25 4.12 1.86 11.36
N GLN A 26 4.35 0.88 12.24
CA GLN A 26 5.57 0.10 12.21
C GLN A 26 5.64 -0.43 10.79
N ALA A 27 6.59 0.10 10.01
CA ALA A 27 6.75 -0.31 8.63
C ALA A 27 7.00 -1.80 8.71
N LYS A 28 5.97 -2.59 8.39
CA LYS A 28 6.01 -4.05 8.46
C LYS A 28 7.24 -4.41 7.64
N GLN A 29 8.27 -4.94 8.30
CA GLN A 29 9.56 -5.11 7.67
C GLN A 29 9.35 -5.99 6.43
N ALA A 30 9.74 -5.49 5.27
CA ALA A 30 9.55 -6.20 4.02
C ALA A 30 10.25 -7.56 4.10
N ASP A 31 9.56 -8.63 3.71
CA ASP A 31 10.20 -9.92 3.53
C ASP A 31 10.91 -9.91 2.18
N ALA A 32 12.18 -9.51 2.19
CA ALA A 32 12.96 -9.37 0.98
C ALA A 32 13.11 -10.69 0.20
N LYS A 33 13.14 -11.84 0.90
CA LYS A 33 13.31 -13.15 0.25
C LYS A 33 12.01 -13.59 -0.41
N ALA A 34 10.88 -13.46 0.29
CA ALA A 34 9.57 -13.73 -0.30
C ALA A 34 9.30 -12.79 -1.48
N GLN A 35 9.58 -11.49 -1.31
CA GLN A 35 9.43 -10.51 -2.39
C GLN A 35 10.26 -10.88 -3.64
N GLN A 36 11.54 -11.20 -3.47
CA GLN A 36 12.41 -11.61 -4.58
C GLN A 36 11.87 -12.86 -5.27
N HIS A 37 11.47 -13.88 -4.50
CA HIS A 37 10.91 -15.12 -5.05
C HIS A 37 9.70 -14.87 -5.96
N TYR A 38 8.73 -14.07 -5.49
CA TYR A 38 7.55 -13.75 -6.26
C TYR A 38 7.84 -12.84 -7.46
N TYR A 39 8.81 -11.93 -7.35
CA TYR A 39 9.25 -11.12 -8.47
C TYR A 39 9.85 -11.98 -9.59
N ASP A 40 10.73 -12.93 -9.25
CA ASP A 40 11.36 -13.84 -10.21
C ASP A 40 10.33 -14.78 -10.84
N LEU A 41 9.38 -15.29 -10.05
CA LEU A 41 8.25 -16.07 -10.57
C LEU A 41 7.41 -15.25 -11.56
N GLY A 42 7.15 -13.97 -11.26
CA GLY A 42 6.44 -13.07 -12.15
C GLY A 42 7.16 -12.89 -13.49
N LEU A 43 8.48 -12.66 -13.46
CA LEU A 43 9.31 -12.59 -14.67
C LEU A 43 9.29 -13.90 -15.46
N GLN A 44 9.39 -15.04 -14.79
CA GLN A 44 9.33 -16.35 -15.43
C GLN A 44 7.99 -16.56 -16.14
N GLN A 45 6.86 -16.28 -15.49
CA GLN A 45 5.54 -16.41 -16.10
C GLN A 45 5.33 -15.40 -17.23
N TYR A 46 5.83 -14.17 -17.08
CA TYR A 46 5.79 -13.15 -18.12
C TYR A 46 6.54 -13.61 -19.37
N SER A 47 7.74 -14.19 -19.22
CA SER A 47 8.52 -14.73 -20.35
C SER A 47 7.84 -15.89 -21.07
N LYS A 48 6.93 -16.59 -20.39
CA LYS A 48 6.10 -17.66 -20.95
C LYS A 48 4.76 -17.14 -21.49
N GLU A 49 4.59 -15.83 -21.53
CA GLU A 49 3.35 -15.13 -21.93
C GLU A 49 2.12 -15.52 -21.09
N ASN A 50 2.34 -16.12 -19.92
CA ASN A 50 1.29 -16.45 -18.96
C ASN A 50 0.92 -15.20 -18.16
N TYR A 51 0.39 -14.17 -18.83
CA TYR A 51 0.18 -12.84 -18.26
C TYR A 51 -0.73 -12.85 -17.02
N GLY A 52 -1.71 -13.77 -16.93
CA GLY A 52 -2.52 -13.97 -15.73
C GLY A 52 -1.69 -14.42 -14.51
N LYS A 53 -0.88 -15.48 -14.67
CA LYS A 53 0.01 -15.97 -13.60
C LYS A 53 1.11 -14.98 -13.26
N ALA A 54 1.63 -14.25 -14.26
CA ALA A 54 2.60 -13.19 -14.05
C ALA A 54 2.02 -12.07 -13.17
N LYS A 55 0.76 -11.67 -13.43
CA LYS A 55 0.05 -10.68 -12.61
C LYS A 55 -0.04 -11.11 -11.15
N GLU A 56 -0.48 -12.34 -10.89
CA GLU A 56 -0.62 -12.88 -9.53
C GLU A 56 0.72 -12.85 -8.78
N ALA A 57 1.80 -13.30 -9.42
CA ALA A 57 3.13 -13.31 -8.81
C ALA A 57 3.65 -11.89 -8.53
N PHE A 58 3.49 -10.94 -9.46
CA PHE A 58 3.89 -9.56 -9.19
C PHE A 58 3.03 -8.88 -8.12
N GLN A 59 1.75 -9.24 -7.97
CA GLN A 59 0.91 -8.77 -6.86
C GLN A 59 1.48 -9.24 -5.51
N GLN A 60 1.84 -10.51 -5.39
CA GLN A 60 2.50 -11.02 -4.18
C GLN A 60 3.80 -10.28 -3.90
N ALA A 61 4.64 -10.02 -4.91
CA ALA A 61 5.87 -9.25 -4.73
C ALA A 61 5.61 -7.83 -4.19
N VAL A 62 4.49 -7.19 -4.57
CA VAL A 62 4.07 -5.90 -4.01
C VAL A 62 3.60 -6.05 -2.57
N GLU A 63 2.83 -7.09 -2.22
CA GLU A 63 2.38 -7.33 -0.83
C GLU A 63 3.54 -7.49 0.16
N PHE A 64 4.62 -8.16 -0.25
CA PHE A 64 5.80 -8.36 0.61
C PHE A 64 6.70 -7.13 0.76
N GLY A 65 6.55 -6.11 -0.08
CA GLY A 65 7.38 -4.91 0.01
C GLY A 65 6.97 -3.83 -1.00
N PRO A 66 5.83 -3.14 -0.81
CA PRO A 66 5.27 -2.28 -1.85
C PRO A 66 6.14 -1.05 -2.17
N ASN A 67 6.94 -0.61 -1.20
CA ASN A 67 7.78 0.58 -1.29
C ASN A 67 9.28 0.25 -1.45
N THR A 68 9.64 -1.01 -1.69
CA THR A 68 11.03 -1.38 -2.00
C THR A 68 11.30 -1.18 -3.50
N ALA A 69 12.59 -1.20 -3.90
CA ALA A 69 12.94 -1.14 -5.31
C ALA A 69 12.31 -2.28 -6.14
N LEU A 70 12.22 -3.49 -5.57
CA LEU A 70 11.54 -4.62 -6.22
C LEU A 70 10.02 -4.43 -6.27
N GLY A 71 9.41 -3.88 -5.22
CA GLY A 71 7.98 -3.56 -5.21
C GLY A 71 7.61 -2.56 -6.29
N VAL A 72 8.41 -1.50 -6.46
CA VAL A 72 8.20 -0.50 -7.52
C VAL A 72 8.33 -1.15 -8.91
N LYS A 73 9.36 -1.97 -9.14
CA LYS A 73 9.49 -2.74 -10.39
C LYS A 73 8.32 -3.71 -10.61
N ALA A 74 7.81 -4.34 -9.56
CA ALA A 74 6.64 -5.22 -9.66
C ALA A 74 5.38 -4.44 -10.06
N GLN A 75 5.15 -3.25 -9.48
CA GLN A 75 4.07 -2.36 -9.88
C GLN A 75 4.17 -1.92 -11.34
N GLU A 76 5.37 -1.61 -11.84
CA GLU A 76 5.59 -1.29 -13.26
C GLU A 76 5.23 -2.46 -14.16
N ASN A 77 5.64 -3.68 -13.81
CA ASN A 77 5.27 -4.88 -14.56
C ASN A 77 3.76 -5.14 -14.53
N LEU A 78 3.09 -4.90 -13.39
CA LEU A 78 1.64 -5.00 -13.30
C LEU A 78 0.93 -4.04 -14.26
N ARG A 79 1.39 -2.78 -14.38
CA ARG A 79 0.81 -1.82 -15.34
C ARG A 79 0.97 -2.29 -16.78
N LYS A 80 2.12 -2.89 -17.13
CA LYS A 80 2.35 -3.47 -18.46
C LYS A 80 1.41 -4.64 -18.73
N ILE A 81 1.32 -5.58 -17.79
CA ILE A 81 0.45 -6.75 -17.88
C ILE A 81 -1.02 -6.35 -18.00
N GLN A 82 -1.48 -5.35 -17.25
CA GLN A 82 -2.86 -4.85 -17.36
C GLN A 82 -3.19 -4.35 -18.76
N LYS A 83 -2.26 -3.61 -19.39
CA LYS A 83 -2.43 -3.16 -20.77
C LYS A 83 -2.50 -4.34 -21.75
N ILE A 84 -1.61 -5.32 -21.60
CA ILE A 84 -1.58 -6.53 -22.44
C ILE A 84 -2.90 -7.29 -22.32
N LEU A 85 -3.33 -7.61 -21.09
CA LEU A 85 -4.57 -8.36 -20.86
C LEU A 85 -5.79 -7.65 -21.43
N LYS A 86 -5.87 -6.32 -21.26
CA LYS A 86 -6.95 -5.52 -21.87
C LYS A 86 -6.94 -5.63 -23.40
N THR A 87 -5.77 -5.52 -24.03
CA THR A 87 -5.65 -5.65 -25.48
C THR A 87 -6.04 -7.06 -25.95
N LEU A 88 -5.65 -8.11 -25.22
CA LEU A 88 -6.05 -9.49 -25.55
C LEU A 88 -7.58 -9.66 -25.48
N GLU A 89 -8.23 -9.14 -24.43
CA GLU A 89 -9.69 -9.16 -24.28
C GLU A 89 -10.41 -8.43 -25.44
N GLU A 90 -9.89 -7.28 -25.87
CA GLU A 90 -10.41 -6.51 -27.00
C GLU A 90 -10.24 -7.22 -28.37
N LEU A 91 -9.24 -8.10 -28.49
CA LEU A 91 -9.01 -8.92 -29.69
C LEU A 91 -9.93 -10.14 -29.72
N ASP A 92 -10.13 -10.80 -28.58
CA ASP A 92 -10.99 -11.99 -28.46
C ASP A 92 -12.49 -11.65 -28.63
N SER A 93 -12.86 -10.39 -28.42
CA SER A 93 -14.25 -9.90 -28.50
C SER A 93 -14.69 -9.47 -29.91
N LYS A 94 -13.87 -9.69 -30.95
CA LYS A 94 -14.14 -9.30 -32.35
C LYS A 94 -14.34 -10.51 -33.24
#